data_AF-A0A7K0VH42-F1
#
_entry.id   AF-A0A7K0VH42-F1
#
_cell.length_a   1.000
_cell.length_b   1.000
_cell.length_c   1.000
_cell.angle_alpha   90.00
_cell.angle_beta   90.00
_cell.angle_gamma   90.00
#
_symmetry.space_group_name_H-M   'P 1'
#
loop_
_entity.id
_entity.type
_entity.pdbx_description
1 polymer ?
#
loop_
_entity_poly.entity_id
_entity_poly.type
_entity_poly.pdbx_seq_one_letter_code
_entity_poly.pdbx_strand_id
1 'polypeptide(L)'
;MYTCRPKAVQQSGRSTPGATRPGPAGGSRDPGLVVEREALKCVLQQPAAVADWYESVEASAYTHASAQGVHAAIMKAGGPTKDRAGLAWIDAVLEVCADDEDRRIVRELAVESLPAQSGYDAHYAASVVARLLELDASRRVEEVKGQLQRTDPIEQAAEHEKVFAELLALEEYRRSLRRGTLGDIAIAGNK
;
A
#
# COMPACT_ATOMS: atom_id res chain seq x y z
N MET A 1 -19.32 -61.68 -56.39
CA MET A 1 -17.95 -61.58 -55.84
C MET A 1 -17.48 -60.13 -55.97
N TYR A 2 -17.07 -59.54 -54.84
CA TYR A 2 -16.27 -58.32 -54.60
C TYR A 2 -15.42 -57.84 -55.79
N THR A 3 -15.11 -56.58 -56.11
CA THR A 3 -15.01 -55.25 -55.46
C THR A 3 -14.74 -54.24 -56.60
N CYS A 4 -15.02 -52.94 -56.56
CA CYS A 4 -14.21 -51.94 -55.88
C CYS A 4 -14.82 -50.54 -56.14
N ARG A 5 -15.03 -49.77 -55.07
CA ARG A 5 -15.54 -48.39 -55.08
C ARG A 5 -14.38 -47.46 -54.68
N PRO A 6 -14.04 -46.40 -55.43
CA PRO A 6 -13.00 -45.46 -54.99
C PRO A 6 -13.55 -44.55 -53.87
N LYS A 7 -12.79 -44.44 -52.76
CA LYS A 7 -13.02 -43.47 -51.69
C LYS A 7 -12.34 -42.15 -52.06
N ALA A 8 -13.13 -41.08 -52.12
CA ALA A 8 -12.65 -39.71 -52.06
C ALA A 8 -12.11 -39.41 -50.64
N VAL A 9 -10.96 -38.74 -50.57
CA VAL A 9 -10.39 -38.16 -49.35
C VAL A 9 -11.27 -36.99 -48.90
N GLN A 10 -11.89 -37.13 -47.73
CA GLN A 10 -12.44 -36.01 -46.97
C GLN A 10 -11.34 -35.48 -46.05
N GLN A 11 -10.90 -34.25 -46.30
CA GLN A 11 -10.09 -33.48 -45.38
C GLN A 11 -10.94 -33.15 -44.15
N SER A 12 -10.53 -33.69 -43.00
CA SER A 12 -11.09 -33.35 -41.70
C SER A 12 -10.42 -32.07 -41.21
N GLY A 13 -11.20 -31.00 -41.13
CA GLY A 13 -10.83 -29.83 -40.35
C GLY A 13 -10.69 -30.21 -38.88
N ARG A 14 -9.51 -29.97 -38.32
CA ARG A 14 -9.33 -29.84 -36.87
C ARG A 14 -9.04 -28.37 -36.58
N SER A 15 -10.10 -27.62 -36.33
CA SER A 15 -10.03 -26.36 -35.61
C SER A 15 -9.70 -26.70 -34.15
N THR A 16 -8.44 -26.60 -33.77
CA THR A 16 -8.04 -26.60 -32.35
C THR A 16 -8.59 -25.33 -31.68
N PRO A 17 -9.38 -25.44 -30.60
CA PRO A 17 -9.78 -24.28 -29.81
C PRO A 17 -8.54 -23.64 -29.19
N GLY A 18 -8.49 -22.31 -29.22
CA GLY A 18 -7.35 -21.50 -28.82
C GLY A 18 -6.86 -21.82 -27.41
N ALA A 19 -5.56 -22.11 -27.30
CA ALA A 19 -4.82 -21.85 -26.09
C ALA A 19 -4.70 -20.33 -25.93
N THR A 20 -5.73 -19.73 -25.33
CA THR A 20 -5.61 -18.38 -24.77
C THR A 20 -4.53 -18.45 -23.71
N ARG A 21 -3.31 -18.02 -24.07
CA ARG A 21 -2.29 -17.65 -23.08
C ARG A 21 -2.99 -16.70 -22.10
N PRO A 22 -3.06 -16.99 -20.80
CA PRO A 22 -3.42 -15.97 -19.84
C PRO A 22 -2.40 -14.84 -20.03
N GLY A 23 -2.86 -13.70 -20.50
CA GLY A 23 -2.12 -12.45 -20.31
C GLY A 23 -1.89 -12.27 -18.80
N PRO A 24 -0.93 -11.42 -18.39
CA PRO A 24 -0.70 -11.18 -16.98
C PRO A 24 -2.04 -10.83 -16.36
N ALA A 25 -2.45 -11.58 -15.34
CA ALA A 25 -3.64 -11.30 -14.58
C ALA A 25 -3.43 -9.94 -13.91
N GLY A 26 -3.77 -8.88 -14.64
CA GLY A 26 -4.04 -7.56 -14.10
C GLY A 26 -5.30 -7.65 -13.27
N GLY A 27 -5.26 -8.46 -12.21
CA GLY A 27 -6.21 -8.35 -11.13
C GLY A 27 -6.08 -6.93 -10.62
N SER A 28 -7.19 -6.20 -10.63
CA SER A 28 -7.31 -4.91 -9.97
C SER A 28 -6.94 -5.13 -8.51
N ARG A 29 -5.65 -5.03 -8.19
CA ARG A 29 -5.17 -4.99 -6.80
C ARG A 29 -5.87 -3.79 -6.20
N ASP A 30 -6.46 -3.98 -5.02
CA ASP A 30 -7.01 -2.86 -4.26
C ASP A 30 -5.95 -1.75 -4.22
N PRO A 31 -6.26 -0.55 -4.74
CA PRO A 31 -5.30 0.55 -4.75
C PRO A 31 -4.72 0.87 -3.37
N GLY A 32 -5.48 0.63 -2.29
CA GLY A 32 -5.00 0.79 -0.92
C GLY A 32 -3.87 -0.20 -0.58
N LEU A 33 -4.04 -1.48 -0.94
CA LEU A 33 -3.03 -2.52 -0.71
C LEU A 33 -1.74 -2.27 -1.51
N VAL A 34 -1.85 -1.64 -2.69
CA VAL A 34 -0.69 -1.22 -3.46
C VAL A 34 0.09 -0.14 -2.69
N VAL A 35 -0.60 0.86 -2.13
CA VAL A 35 0.03 1.93 -1.33
C VAL A 35 0.67 1.36 -0.06
N GLU A 36 -0.01 0.45 0.65
CA GLU A 36 0.53 -0.21 1.84
C GLU A 36 1.86 -0.92 1.54
N ARG A 37 1.87 -1.72 0.47
CA ARG A 37 3.08 -2.43 0.05
C ARG A 37 4.19 -1.47 -0.35
N GLU A 38 3.87 -0.44 -1.13
CA GLU A 38 4.85 0.52 -1.60
C GLU A 38 5.44 1.34 -0.45
N ALA A 39 4.65 1.69 0.56
CA ALA A 39 5.12 2.36 1.76
C ALA A 39 6.13 1.50 2.54
N LEU A 40 5.85 0.20 2.70
CA LEU A 40 6.80 -0.71 3.34
C LEU A 40 8.11 -0.85 2.56
N LYS A 41 8.07 -0.88 1.22
CA LYS A 41 9.29 -0.84 0.39
C LYS A 41 10.09 0.44 0.64
N CYS A 42 9.43 1.61 0.64
CA CYS A 42 10.08 2.89 0.89
C CYS A 42 10.76 2.93 2.27
N VAL A 43 10.13 2.39 3.31
CA VAL A 43 10.65 2.38 4.68
C VAL A 43 11.83 1.41 4.84
N LEU A 44 11.80 0.27 4.17
CA LEU A 44 12.88 -0.71 4.21
C LEU A 44 14.08 -0.27 3.36
N GLN A 45 13.85 0.32 2.19
CA GLN A 45 14.91 0.67 1.23
C GLN A 45 15.45 2.09 1.43
N GLN A 46 14.63 3.03 1.93
CA GLN A 46 14.98 4.44 2.07
C GLN A 46 14.54 5.03 3.44
N PRO A 47 14.95 4.44 4.57
CA PRO A 47 14.48 4.84 5.91
C PRO A 47 14.71 6.33 6.21
N ALA A 48 15.85 6.89 5.80
CA ALA A 48 16.17 8.30 6.02
C ALA A 48 15.20 9.27 5.33
N ALA A 49 14.63 8.89 4.17
CA ALA A 49 13.71 9.75 3.42
C ALA A 49 12.31 9.81 4.03
N VAL A 50 11.92 8.77 4.78
CA VAL A 50 10.57 8.64 5.33
C VAL A 50 10.51 8.85 6.84
N ALA A 51 11.65 8.89 7.54
CA ALA A 51 11.72 8.95 9.00
C ALA A 51 10.74 9.95 9.63
N ASP A 52 10.78 11.21 9.17
CA ASP A 52 9.95 12.29 9.73
C ASP A 52 8.44 12.06 9.50
N TRP A 53 8.05 11.41 8.40
CA TRP A 53 6.66 11.11 8.09
C TRP A 53 6.16 9.83 8.77
N TYR A 54 7.05 8.84 8.88
CA TYR A 54 6.70 7.51 9.38
C TYR A 54 6.44 7.50 10.89
N GLU A 55 6.95 8.50 11.63
CA GLU A 55 6.62 8.70 13.04
C GLU A 55 5.10 8.85 13.27
N SER A 56 4.35 9.34 12.28
CA SER A 56 2.89 9.48 12.35
C SER A 56 2.12 8.22 11.92
N VAL A 57 2.81 7.17 11.46
CA VAL A 57 2.17 5.96 10.94
C VAL A 57 1.85 5.00 12.08
N GLU A 58 0.56 4.80 12.30
CA GLU A 58 0.02 3.82 13.24
C GLU A 58 -0.30 2.49 12.55
N ALA A 59 -0.48 1.43 13.33
CA ALA A 59 -0.85 0.12 12.80
C ALA A 59 -2.18 0.13 12.01
N SER A 60 -3.12 1.03 12.35
CA SER A 60 -4.39 1.22 11.63
C SER A 60 -4.23 1.70 10.19
N ALA A 61 -3.06 2.26 9.86
CA ALA A 61 -2.77 2.71 8.51
C ALA A 61 -2.67 1.54 7.53
N TYR A 62 -2.30 0.36 8.03
CA TYR A 62 -2.26 -0.89 7.28
C TYR A 62 -3.54 -1.70 7.53
N THR A 63 -4.24 -2.06 6.46
CA THR A 63 -5.46 -2.87 6.53
C THR A 63 -5.17 -4.36 6.39
N HIS A 64 -4.08 -4.73 5.71
CA HIS A 64 -3.71 -6.13 5.54
C HIS A 64 -2.88 -6.65 6.70
N ALA A 65 -3.25 -7.80 7.27
CA ALA A 65 -2.59 -8.38 8.44
C ALA A 65 -1.07 -8.59 8.25
N SER A 66 -0.65 -9.01 7.06
CA SER A 66 0.79 -9.17 6.77
C SER A 66 1.54 -7.83 6.69
N ALA A 67 0.89 -6.75 6.25
CA ALA A 67 1.51 -5.43 6.25
C ALA A 67 1.62 -4.87 7.68
N GLN A 68 0.62 -5.15 8.52
CA GLN A 68 0.67 -4.85 9.96
C GLN A 68 1.80 -5.61 10.67
N GLY A 69 2.02 -6.89 10.35
CA GLY A 69 3.12 -7.69 10.90
C GLY A 69 4.50 -7.09 10.59
N VAL A 70 4.72 -6.72 9.32
CA VAL A 70 5.95 -6.04 8.89
C VAL A 70 6.11 -4.67 9.54
N HIS A 71 5.05 -3.86 9.60
CA HIS A 71 5.08 -2.56 10.29
C HIS A 71 5.43 -2.73 11.77
N ALA A 72 4.84 -3.70 12.46
CA ALA A 72 5.17 -3.99 13.85
C ALA A 72 6.64 -4.40 14.02
N ALA A 73 7.22 -5.17 13.10
CA ALA A 73 8.64 -5.48 13.10
C ALA A 73 9.51 -4.23 12.91
N ILE A 74 9.16 -3.35 11.96
CA ILE A 74 9.84 -2.06 11.74
C ILE A 74 9.85 -1.22 13.02
N MET A 75 8.70 -1.09 13.70
CA MET A 75 8.61 -0.30 14.93
C MET A 75 9.37 -0.94 16.09
N LYS A 76 9.35 -2.27 16.22
CA LYS A 76 10.17 -3.00 17.21
C LYS A 76 11.67 -2.85 16.98
N ALA A 77 12.10 -2.67 15.73
CA ALA A 77 13.50 -2.42 15.37
C ALA A 77 13.95 -0.97 15.64
N GLY A 78 13.05 -0.11 16.13
CA GLY A 78 13.31 1.29 16.45
C GLY A 78 12.75 2.29 15.44
N GLY A 79 12.03 1.83 14.42
CA GLY A 79 11.52 2.68 13.34
C GLY A 79 12.60 3.15 12.36
N PRO A 80 12.20 3.74 11.22
CA PRO A 80 13.15 4.30 10.25
C PRO A 80 13.83 5.55 10.80
N THR A 81 15.14 5.62 10.64
CA THR A 81 15.95 6.78 11.06
C THR A 81 16.89 7.25 9.95
N LYS A 82 17.52 8.41 10.15
CA LYS A 82 18.47 9.00 9.19
C LYS A 82 19.86 8.36 9.25
N ASP A 83 20.18 7.65 10.33
CA ASP A 83 21.51 7.08 10.63
C ASP A 83 21.63 5.57 10.32
N ARG A 84 20.51 4.86 10.15
CA ARG A 84 20.51 3.41 9.89
C ARG A 84 19.84 3.07 8.56
N ALA A 85 20.58 2.43 7.65
CA ALA A 85 20.10 2.03 6.32
C ALA A 85 20.80 0.77 5.81
N GLY A 86 20.35 0.26 4.66
CA GLY A 86 20.96 -0.89 3.99
C GLY A 86 20.86 -2.19 4.80
N LEU A 87 21.83 -3.08 4.64
CA LEU A 87 21.78 -4.42 5.24
C LEU A 87 21.64 -4.38 6.78
N ALA A 88 22.37 -3.48 7.45
CA ALA A 88 22.31 -3.35 8.90
C ALA A 88 20.93 -2.91 9.42
N TRP A 89 20.14 -2.21 8.59
CA TRP A 89 18.74 -1.89 8.89
C TRP A 89 17.84 -3.11 8.68
N ILE A 90 17.96 -3.77 7.53
CA ILE A 90 17.15 -4.94 7.19
C ILE A 90 17.35 -6.08 8.21
N ASP A 91 18.59 -6.36 8.60
CA ASP A 91 18.90 -7.39 9.59
C ASP A 91 18.23 -7.08 10.95
N ALA A 92 18.21 -5.80 11.36
CA ALA A 92 17.53 -5.36 12.58
C ALA A 92 16.04 -5.68 12.56
N VAL A 93 15.37 -5.41 11.44
CA VAL A 93 13.95 -5.66 11.27
C VAL A 93 13.68 -7.17 11.27
N LEU A 94 14.52 -7.95 10.60
CA LEU A 94 14.40 -9.41 10.54
C LEU A 94 14.56 -10.09 11.90
N GLU A 95 15.43 -9.56 12.77
CA GLU A 95 15.67 -10.07 14.13
C GLU A 95 14.42 -10.00 15.02
N VAL A 96 13.55 -9.01 14.78
CA VAL A 96 12.36 -8.74 15.61
C VAL A 96 11.03 -9.18 14.98
N CYS A 97 11.06 -9.70 13.75
CA CYS A 97 9.90 -10.29 13.08
C CYS A 97 9.26 -11.41 13.93
N ALA A 98 7.93 -11.43 13.98
CA ALA A 98 7.20 -12.38 14.82
C ALA A 98 7.35 -13.83 14.32
N ASP A 99 7.31 -14.03 13.01
CA ASP A 99 7.37 -15.34 12.38
C ASP A 99 8.16 -15.34 11.06
N ASP A 100 8.25 -16.52 10.42
CA ASP A 100 8.97 -16.70 9.17
C ASP A 100 8.27 -16.05 7.97
N GLU A 101 6.96 -15.82 8.04
CA GLU A 101 6.21 -15.17 6.97
C GLU A 101 6.53 -13.67 6.93
N ASP A 102 6.56 -13.01 8.09
CA ASP A 102 7.03 -11.63 8.20
C ASP A 102 8.46 -11.49 7.67
N ARG A 103 9.37 -12.40 8.06
CA ARG A 103 10.75 -12.42 7.57
C ARG A 103 10.84 -12.62 6.07
N ARG A 104 9.98 -13.47 5.49
CA ARG A 104 9.91 -13.70 4.05
C ARG A 104 9.49 -12.41 3.33
N ILE A 105 8.45 -11.74 3.83
CA ILE A 105 7.92 -10.51 3.24
C ILE A 105 8.95 -9.37 3.35
N VAL A 106 9.60 -9.18 4.50
CA VAL A 106 10.65 -8.16 4.65
C VAL A 106 11.75 -8.34 3.61
N ARG A 107 12.25 -9.57 3.41
CA ARG A 107 13.29 -9.85 2.40
C ARG A 107 12.81 -9.56 0.99
N GLU A 108 11.57 -9.91 0.68
CA GLU A 108 10.94 -9.64 -0.62
C GLU A 108 10.85 -8.13 -0.88
N LEU A 109 10.32 -7.37 0.09
CA LEU A 109 10.13 -5.93 -0.01
C LEU A 109 11.43 -5.14 0.03
N ALA A 110 12.48 -5.65 0.68
CA ALA A 110 13.78 -4.99 0.75
C ALA A 110 14.51 -4.92 -0.61
N VAL A 111 14.12 -5.76 -1.57
CA VAL A 111 14.78 -5.85 -2.89
C VAL A 111 13.82 -5.63 -4.07
N GLU A 112 12.52 -5.58 -3.82
CA GLU A 112 11.55 -5.30 -4.88
C GLU A 112 11.75 -3.87 -5.40
N SER A 113 11.97 -3.74 -6.71
CA SER A 113 12.24 -2.45 -7.34
C SER A 113 11.14 -1.42 -7.04
N LEU A 114 11.56 -0.26 -6.54
CA LEU A 114 10.77 0.96 -6.60
C LEU A 114 10.66 1.41 -8.08
N PRO A 115 9.64 2.20 -8.46
CA PRO A 115 9.49 2.69 -9.82
C PRO A 115 10.78 3.32 -10.35
N ALA A 116 11.24 2.88 -11.53
CA ALA A 116 12.61 3.12 -11.99
C ALA A 116 13.02 4.60 -12.10
N GLN A 117 12.07 5.53 -12.28
CA GLN A 117 12.33 6.97 -12.32
C GLN A 117 12.46 7.60 -10.92
N SER A 118 11.93 6.93 -9.90
CA SER A 118 11.76 7.45 -8.54
C SER A 118 12.46 6.60 -7.47
N GLY A 119 13.13 5.51 -7.87
CA GLY A 119 13.65 4.52 -6.93
C GLY A 119 14.74 4.99 -5.96
N TYR A 120 15.19 6.24 -6.09
CA TYR A 120 16.06 6.92 -5.13
C TYR A 120 15.57 8.32 -4.75
N ASP A 121 14.35 8.68 -5.14
CA ASP A 121 13.78 10.01 -4.89
C ASP A 121 13.14 10.06 -3.50
N ALA A 122 13.74 10.86 -2.61
CA ALA A 122 13.21 11.06 -1.27
C ALA A 122 11.79 11.65 -1.29
N HIS A 123 11.45 12.46 -2.30
CA HIS A 123 10.11 13.00 -2.46
C HIS A 123 9.09 11.92 -2.78
N TYR A 124 9.47 10.96 -3.63
CA TYR A 124 8.61 9.82 -3.93
C TYR A 124 8.31 9.01 -2.67
N ALA A 125 9.33 8.63 -1.90
CA ALA A 125 9.16 7.86 -0.67
C ALA A 125 8.26 8.58 0.34
N ALA A 126 8.48 9.89 0.55
CA ALA A 126 7.63 10.71 1.41
C ALA A 126 6.19 10.79 0.88
N SER A 127 5.99 10.94 -0.44
CA SER A 127 4.66 11.02 -1.04
C SER A 127 3.85 9.74 -0.87
N VAL A 128 4.51 8.57 -0.91
CA VAL A 128 3.87 7.26 -0.70
C VAL A 128 3.41 7.12 0.76
N VAL A 129 4.24 7.51 1.72
CA VAL A 129 3.87 7.47 3.15
C VAL A 129 2.76 8.48 3.46
N ALA A 130 2.83 9.69 2.89
CA ALA A 130 1.76 10.67 3.03
C ALA A 130 0.44 10.18 2.42
N ARG A 131 0.49 9.45 1.30
CA ARG A 131 -0.69 8.80 0.71
C ARG A 131 -1.25 7.69 1.61
N LEU A 132 -0.40 6.90 2.25
CA LEU A 132 -0.83 5.90 3.24
C LEU A 132 -1.58 6.56 4.39
N LEU A 133 -1.03 7.63 4.96
CA LEU A 133 -1.67 8.42 6.01
C LEU A 133 -2.99 9.06 5.56
N GLU A 134 -3.09 9.49 4.31
CA GLU A 134 -4.34 10.05 3.75
C GLU A 134 -5.45 9.00 3.71
N LEU A 135 -5.11 7.75 3.38
CA LEU A 135 -6.06 6.64 3.36
C LEU A 135 -6.50 6.26 4.79
N ASP A 136 -5.58 6.24 5.75
CA ASP A 136 -5.89 6.05 7.17
C ASP A 136 -6.85 7.14 7.68
N ALA A 137 -6.47 8.41 7.48
CA ALA A 137 -7.29 9.55 7.87
C ALA A 137 -8.68 9.50 7.22
N SER A 138 -8.78 9.05 5.97
CA SER A 138 -10.08 8.89 5.30
C SER A 138 -10.96 7.85 5.98
N ARG A 139 -10.41 6.71 6.42
CA ARG A 139 -11.18 5.71 7.18
C ARG A 139 -11.64 6.25 8.51
N ARG A 140 -10.75 6.90 9.26
CA ARG A 140 -11.06 7.52 10.56
C ARG A 140 -12.12 8.61 10.45
N VAL A 141 -12.08 9.41 9.38
CA VAL A 141 -13.13 10.40 9.08
C VAL A 141 -14.50 9.74 8.93
N GLU A 142 -14.59 8.62 8.21
CA GLU A 142 -15.86 7.91 8.03
C GLU A 142 -16.36 7.27 9.34
N GLU A 143 -15.45 6.74 10.16
CA GLU A 143 -15.78 6.23 11.50
C GLU A 143 -16.34 7.34 12.41
N VAL A 144 -15.67 8.49 12.47
CA VAL A 144 -16.08 9.65 13.30
C VAL A 144 -17.38 10.26 12.78
N LYS A 145 -17.60 10.31 11.45
CA LYS A 145 -18.91 10.70 10.89
C LYS A 145 -20.02 9.75 11.32
N GLY A 146 -19.77 8.44 11.27
CA GLY A 146 -20.73 7.43 11.73
C GLY A 146 -21.01 7.50 13.23
N GLN A 147 -20.05 7.94 14.04
CA GLN A 147 -20.28 8.27 15.45
C GLN A 147 -21.13 9.54 15.59
N LEU A 148 -20.77 10.62 14.90
CA LEU A 148 -21.47 11.90 14.95
C LEU A 148 -22.96 11.76 14.58
N GLN A 149 -23.28 10.96 13.56
CA GLN A 149 -24.66 10.70 13.13
C GLN A 149 -25.50 9.95 14.17
N ARG A 150 -24.88 9.25 15.12
CA ARG A 150 -25.56 8.50 16.18
C ARG A 150 -25.64 9.28 17.50
N THR A 151 -24.84 10.32 17.67
CA THR A 151 -24.83 11.17 18.87
C THR A 151 -25.94 12.22 18.77
N ASP A 152 -26.85 12.24 19.74
CA ASP A 152 -27.95 13.21 19.75
C ASP A 152 -27.43 14.64 20.07
N PRO A 153 -27.67 15.63 19.20
CA PRO A 153 -27.12 16.97 19.37
C PRO A 153 -27.75 17.78 20.52
N ILE A 154 -28.88 17.34 21.06
CA ILE A 154 -29.62 18.01 22.15
C ILE A 154 -29.33 17.31 23.47
N GLU A 155 -29.55 16.00 23.54
CA GLU A 155 -29.36 15.22 24.77
C GLU A 155 -27.88 15.02 25.11
N GLN A 156 -27.01 14.97 24.09
CA GLN A 156 -25.57 14.70 24.22
C GLN A 156 -24.73 15.83 23.61
N ALA A 157 -25.13 17.08 23.82
CA ALA A 157 -24.53 18.26 23.18
C ALA A 157 -22.99 18.36 23.34
N ALA A 158 -22.46 18.08 24.54
CA ALA A 158 -21.02 18.15 24.80
C ALA A 158 -20.23 17.04 24.06
N GLU A 159 -20.79 15.84 23.96
CA GLU A 159 -20.18 14.74 23.20
C GLU A 159 -20.26 15.02 21.70
N HIS A 160 -21.40 15.51 21.22
CA HIS A 160 -21.58 15.92 19.83
C HIS A 160 -20.56 17.00 19.42
N GLU A 161 -20.36 18.03 20.24
CA GLU A 161 -19.37 19.09 19.98
C GLU A 161 -17.94 18.53 19.93
N LYS A 162 -17.59 17.62 20.84
CA LYS A 162 -16.28 16.96 20.86
C LYS A 162 -16.04 16.14 19.58
N VAL A 163 -16.98 15.28 19.20
CA VAL A 163 -16.87 14.43 18.00
C VAL A 163 -16.83 15.29 16.73
N PHE A 164 -17.58 16.39 16.69
CA PHE A 164 -17.53 17.35 15.58
C PHE A 164 -16.16 18.04 15.48
N ALA A 165 -15.58 18.47 16.60
CA ALA A 165 -14.24 19.07 16.61
C ALA A 165 -13.16 18.07 16.14
N GLU A 166 -13.25 16.81 16.56
CA GLU A 166 -12.38 15.73 16.09
C GLU A 166 -12.50 15.51 14.58
N LEU A 167 -13.73 15.50 14.05
CA LEU A 167 -13.98 15.39 12.62
C LEU A 167 -13.31 16.53 11.84
N LEU A 168 -13.43 17.77 12.30
CA LEU A 168 -12.81 18.93 11.65
C LEU A 168 -11.28 18.83 11.67
N ALA A 169 -10.69 18.40 12.80
CA ALA A 169 -9.25 18.22 12.92
C ALA A 169 -8.74 17.14 11.95
N LEU A 170 -9.43 16.00 11.84
CA LEU A 170 -9.09 14.92 10.91
C LEU A 170 -9.22 15.36 9.44
N GLU A 171 -10.25 16.14 9.10
CA GLU A 171 -10.43 16.67 7.75
C GLU A 171 -9.32 17.66 7.36
N GLU A 172 -8.90 18.56 8.27
CA GLU A 172 -7.79 19.47 8.00
C GLU A 172 -6.45 18.71 7.89
N TYR A 173 -6.21 17.72 8.76
CA TYR A 173 -5.04 16.84 8.66
C TYR A 173 -5.00 16.14 7.30
N ARG A 174 -6.10 15.49 6.88
CA ARG A 174 -6.21 14.84 5.57
C ARG A 174 -5.96 15.82 4.42
N ARG A 175 -6.48 17.04 4.51
CA ARG A 175 -6.24 18.08 3.51
C ARG A 175 -4.77 18.51 3.47
N SER A 176 -4.11 18.62 4.62
CA SER A 176 -2.68 18.94 4.67
C SER A 176 -1.81 17.87 4.03
N LEU A 177 -2.12 16.58 4.23
CA LEU A 177 -1.42 15.46 3.60
C LEU A 177 -1.54 15.55 2.07
N ARG A 178 -2.75 15.82 1.56
CA ARG A 178 -2.99 15.98 0.12
C ARG A 178 -2.28 17.22 -0.45
N ARG A 179 -2.18 18.32 0.28
CA ARG A 179 -1.44 19.52 -0.16
C ARG A 179 0.06 19.26 -0.22
N GLY A 180 0.60 18.56 0.78
CA GLY A 180 2.00 18.12 0.77
C GLY A 180 2.29 17.26 -0.47
N THR A 181 1.51 16.21 -0.69
CA THR A 181 1.71 15.33 -1.85
C THR A 181 1.49 16.01 -3.20
N LEU A 182 0.49 16.88 -3.35
CA LEU A 182 0.24 17.61 -4.61
C LEU A 182 1.30 18.68 -4.89
N GLY A 183 1.79 19.36 -3.86
CA GLY A 183 2.91 20.29 -3.98
C GLY A 183 4.18 19.57 -4.48
N ASP A 184 4.39 18.34 -4.03
CA ASP A 184 5.54 17.52 -4.38
C ASP A 184 5.43 16.90 -5.79
N ILE A 185 4.24 16.41 -6.18
CA ILE A 185 3.99 15.86 -7.53
C ILE A 185 4.13 16.94 -8.61
N ALA A 186 3.70 18.17 -8.34
CA ALA A 186 3.83 19.28 -9.29
C ALA A 186 5.29 19.67 -9.57
N ILE A 187 6.21 19.41 -8.64
CA ILE A 187 7.65 19.63 -8.83
C ILE A 187 8.27 18.48 -9.63
N ALA A 188 7.81 17.24 -9.43
CA ALA A 188 8.32 16.06 -10.13
C ALA A 188 7.90 16.00 -11.62
N GLY A 189 6.79 16.62 -12.00
CA GLY A 189 6.26 16.58 -13.37
C GLY A 189 6.85 17.57 -14.38
N ASN A 190 7.84 18.40 -13.99
CA ASN A 190 8.34 19.50 -14.82
C ASN A 190 9.86 19.43 -15.12
N LYS A 191 10.42 18.23 -15.29
CA LYS A 191 11.81 18.04 -15.74
C LYS A 191 11.90 17.10 -16.93
#